data_AF-A0A964MV15-F1
#
_entry.id   AF-A0A964MV15-F1
#
_cell.length_a   1.000
_cell.length_b   1.000
_cell.length_c   1.000
_cell.angle_alpha   90.00
_cell.angle_beta   90.00
_cell.angle_gamma   90.00
#
_symmetry.space_group_name_H-M   'P 1'
#
loop_
_entity.id
_entity.type
_entity.pdbx_description
1 polymer ?
#
loop_
_entity_poly.entity_id
_entity_poly.type
_entity_poly.pdbx_seq_one_letter_code
_entity_poly.pdbx_strand_id
1 'polypeptide(L)' 'MAVVVETVQLNGFRCERCVTRLAAVLEGHEGLHSAWGDHGGAVKLTWDDTLTNRDNLLAAMVRGGFHEVARDPVAAA' A
#
# COMPACT_ATOMS: atom_id res chain seq x y z
N MET A 1 -1.31 4.44 20.25
CA MET A 1 -0.47 5.10 19.25
C MET A 1 0.61 4.10 18.86
N ALA A 2 0.42 3.40 17.75
CA ALA A 2 1.37 2.39 17.27
C ALA A 2 1.52 2.62 15.77
N VAL A 3 2.70 3.10 15.38
CA VAL A 3 3.06 3.21 13.97
C VAL A 3 3.33 1.80 13.45
N VAL A 4 2.51 1.35 12.52
CA VAL A 4 2.63 0.06 11.85
C VAL A 4 3.35 0.27 10.54
N VAL A 5 4.31 -0.62 10.26
CA VAL A 5 5.00 -0.68 8.97
C VAL A 5 4.71 -2.05 8.38
N GLU A 6 4.11 -2.07 7.19
CA GLU A 6 3.80 -3.31 6.49
C GLU A 6 4.10 -3.19 5.01
N THR A 7 4.57 -4.28 4.41
CA THR A 7 4.75 -4.38 2.96
C THR A 7 3.67 -5.26 2.37
N VAL A 8 2.93 -4.71 1.42
CA VAL A 8 1.90 -5.41 0.65
C VAL A 8 2.35 -5.59 -0.79
N GLN A 9 1.92 -6.68 -1.42
CA GLN A 9 2.15 -6.90 -2.85
C GLN A 9 0.92 -6.45 -3.63
N LEU A 10 1.11 -5.59 -4.63
CA LEU A 10 0.03 -5.06 -5.45
C LEU A 10 0.22 -5.44 -6.92
N ASN A 11 -0.88 -5.78 -7.58
CA ASN A 11 -0.97 -5.87 -9.03
C ASN A 11 -1.32 -4.49 -9.62
N GLY A 12 -0.98 -4.30 -10.90
CA GLY A 12 -1.19 -3.03 -11.60
C GLY A 12 -0.02 -2.04 -11.45
N PHE A 13 1.06 -2.42 -10.77
CA PHE A 13 2.24 -1.61 -10.53
C PHE A 13 3.35 -1.89 -11.55
N ARG A 14 3.14 -1.53 -12.82
CA ARG A 14 3.99 -1.97 -13.95
C ARG A 14 4.88 -0.90 -14.56
N CYS A 15 4.75 0.36 -14.16
CA CYS A 15 5.57 1.45 -14.67
C CYS A 15 5.81 2.50 -13.58
N GLU A 16 6.81 3.36 -13.80
CA GLU A 16 7.12 4.49 -12.90
C GLU A 16 5.91 5.41 -12.66
N ARG A 17 5.02 5.56 -13.64
CA ARG A 17 3.76 6.32 -13.49
C ARG A 17 2.78 5.69 -12.50
N CYS A 18 2.85 4.39 -12.26
CA CYS A 18 2.05 3.73 -11.24
C CYS A 18 2.42 4.20 -9.83
N VAL A 19 3.71 4.49 -9.58
CA VAL A 19 4.18 5.05 -8.29
C VAL A 19 3.54 6.41 -8.04
N THR A 20 3.60 7.31 -9.02
CA THR A 20 3.01 8.65 -8.91
C THR A 20 1.49 8.58 -8.72
N ARG A 21 0.81 7.67 -9.44
CA ARG A 21 -0.64 7.49 -9.29
C ARG A 21 -1.02 6.91 -7.92
N LEU A 22 -0.24 5.97 -7.40
CA LEU A 22 -0.44 5.46 -6.04
C LEU A 22 -0.28 6.56 -5.01
N ALA A 23 0.77 7.38 -5.14
CA ALA A 23 0.98 8.53 -4.25
C ALA A 23 -0.23 9.47 -4.26
N ALA A 24 -0.76 9.81 -5.44
CA ALA A 24 -1.95 10.66 -5.56
C ALA A 24 -3.23 10.04 -4.96
N VAL A 25 -3.37 8.71 -5.01
CA VAL A 25 -4.52 8.00 -4.41
C VAL A 25 -4.46 7.99 -2.88
N LEU A 26 -3.25 7.94 -2.34
CA LEU A 26 -2.99 7.90 -0.90
C LEU A 26 -2.72 9.28 -0.29
N GLU A 27 -2.62 10.32 -1.12
CA GLU A 27 -2.43 11.70 -0.69
C GLU A 27 -3.61 12.16 0.17
N GLY A 28 -3.31 12.70 1.35
CA GLY A 28 -4.32 13.14 2.31
C GLY A 28 -5.07 12.00 3.02
N HIS A 29 -4.64 10.73 2.88
CA HIS A 29 -5.22 9.64 3.65
C HIS A 29 -4.89 9.81 5.14
N GLU A 30 -5.94 9.94 5.96
CA GLU A 30 -5.78 10.08 7.40
C GLU A 30 -5.03 8.88 7.99
N GLY A 31 -4.10 9.16 8.90
CA GLY A 31 -3.28 8.14 9.56
C GLY A 31 -2.14 7.55 8.72
N LEU A 32 -2.06 7.81 7.40
CA LEU A 32 -0.95 7.35 6.59
C LEU A 32 0.24 8.31 6.71
N HIS A 33 1.39 7.79 7.15
CA HIS A 33 2.62 8.58 7.28
C HIS A 33 3.47 8.54 6.02
N SER A 34 3.62 7.35 5.41
CA SER A 34 4.35 7.21 4.16
C SER A 34 3.92 5.98 3.38
N ALA A 35 4.04 6.07 2.06
CA ALA A 35 3.90 4.97 1.13
C ALA A 35 5.09 4.98 0.17
N TRP A 36 5.77 3.85 0.06
CA TRP A 36 6.88 3.64 -0.86
C TRP A 36 6.57 2.41 -1.71
N GLY A 37 6.80 2.47 -3.02
CA GLY A 37 6.56 1.35 -3.93
C GLY A 37 7.71 1.17 -4.91
N ASP A 38 7.92 -0.08 -5.34
CA ASP A 38 8.86 -0.44 -6.40
C ASP A 38 8.18 -1.00 -7.65
N HIS A 39 8.91 -1.06 -8.76
CA HIS A 39 8.43 -1.60 -10.04
C HIS A 39 8.10 -3.11 -10.00
N GLY A 40 8.49 -3.81 -8.93
CA GLY A 40 8.16 -5.22 -8.69
C GLY A 40 6.78 -5.41 -8.06
N GLY A 41 6.11 -4.33 -7.65
CA GLY A 41 4.78 -4.36 -7.03
C GLY A 41 4.80 -4.41 -5.51
N ALA A 42 5.98 -4.39 -4.88
CA ALA A 42 6.08 -4.30 -3.44
C ALA A 42 5.82 -2.87 -2.99
N VAL A 43 4.83 -2.68 -2.11
CA VAL A 43 4.49 -1.39 -1.54
C VAL A 43 4.61 -1.45 -0.03
N LYS A 44 5.57 -0.68 0.51
CA LYS A 44 5.76 -0.49 1.95
C LYS A 44 4.94 0.70 2.41
N LEU A 45 4.04 0.45 3.36
CA LEU A 45 3.14 1.41 3.97
C LEU A 45 3.55 1.61 5.42
N THR A 46 3.48 2.86 5.89
CA THR A 46 3.67 3.23 7.29
C THR A 46 2.49 4.07 7.74
N TRP A 47 1.75 3.62 8.75
CA TRP A 47 0.54 4.31 9.22
C TRP A 47 0.36 4.20 10.74
N ASP A 48 -0.46 5.08 11.31
CA ASP A 48 -0.90 4.97 12.70
C ASP A 48 -2.16 4.09 12.80
N ASP A 49 -2.04 2.96 13.50
CA ASP A 49 -3.12 1.98 13.68
C ASP A 49 -4.30 2.50 14.52
N THR A 50 -4.15 3.69 15.13
CA THR A 50 -5.25 4.35 15.83
C THR A 50 -6.12 5.22 14.92
N LEU A 51 -5.61 5.59 13.74
CA LEU A 51 -6.30 6.48 12.79
C LEU A 51 -6.76 5.75 11.53
N THR A 52 -5.97 4.77 11.07
CA THR A 52 -6.31 3.94 9.92
C THR A 52 -5.83 2.52 10.12
N ASN A 53 -6.29 1.61 9.28
CA ASN A 53 -5.85 0.23 9.27
C ASN A 53 -5.51 -0.21 7.85
N ARG A 54 -4.93 -1.40 7.75
CA ARG A 54 -4.53 -2.03 6.49
C ARG A 54 -5.68 -2.08 5.47
N ASP A 55 -6.86 -2.52 5.90
CA ASP A 55 -8.00 -2.73 5.00
C ASP A 55 -8.51 -1.41 4.40
N ASN A 56 -8.51 -0.33 5.19
CA ASN A 56 -8.86 1.00 4.70
C ASN A 56 -7.86 1.51 3.66
N LEU A 57 -6.57 1.32 3.91
CA LEU A 57 -5.51 1.67 2.95
C LEU A 57 -5.66 0.87 1.65
N LEU A 58 -5.92 -0.42 1.75
CA LEU A 58 -6.18 -1.29 0.59
C LEU A 58 -7.44 -0.89 -0.17
N ALA A 59 -8.52 -0.55 0.53
CA ALA A 59 -9.73 -0.05 -0.10
C ALA A 59 -9.46 1.25 -0.88
N ALA A 60 -8.61 2.14 -0.36
CA ALA A 60 -8.17 3.34 -1.08
C ALA A 60 -7.37 2.99 -2.34
N MET A 61 -6.40 2.09 -2.22
CA MET A 61 -5.60 1.60 -3.34
C MET A 61 -6.45 0.94 -4.44
N VAL A 62 -7.46 0.16 -4.06
CA VAL A 62 -8.41 -0.47 -4.99
C VAL A 62 -9.22 0.57 -5.76
N ARG A 63 -9.65 1.67 -5.13
CA ARG A 63 -10.26 2.80 -5.86
C ARG A 63 -9.31 3.42 -6.90
N GLY A 64 -8.01 3.38 -6.61
CA GLY A 64 -6.93 3.75 -7.53
C GLY A 64 -6.68 2.76 -8.67
N GLY A 65 -7.24 1.55 -8.60
CA GLY A 65 -7.00 0.44 -9.54
C GLY A 65 -5.84 -0.48 -9.16
N PHE A 66 -5.32 -0.38 -7.94
CA PHE A 66 -4.27 -1.24 -7.41
C PHE A 66 -4.89 -2.31 -6.51
N HIS A 67 -4.63 -3.58 -6.82
CA HIS A 67 -5.24 -4.70 -6.11
C HIS A 67 -4.17 -5.50 -5.40
N GLU A 68 -4.41 -5.89 -4.15
CA GLU A 68 -3.48 -6.77 -3.45
C GLU A 68 -3.37 -8.11 -4.18
N VAL A 69 -2.13 -8.51 -4.49
CA VAL A 69 -1.83 -9.90 -4.80
C VAL A 69 -1.69 -10.57 -3.45
N ALA A 70 -2.71 -11.36 -3.08
CA ALA A 70 -2.73 -12.07 -1.81
C ALA A 70 -1.34 -12.63 -1.51
N ARG A 71 -0.79 -12.22 -0.37
CA ARG A 71 0.50 -12.71 0.10
C ARG A 71 0.45 -14.23 0.08
N ASP A 72 1.17 -14.85 -0.85
CA ASP A 72 1.30 -16.30 -0.89
C ASP A 72 2.02 -16.73 0.40
N PRO A 73 1.39 -17.51 1.30
CA PRO A 73 1.99 -17.86 2.58
C PRO A 73 3.25 -18.75 2.43
N VAL A 74 3.56 -19.22 1.22
CA VAL A 74 4.73 -20.08 0.93
C VAL A 74 6.07 -19.33 0.83
N ALA A 75 6.08 -17.99 0.75
CA ALA A 75 7.33 -17.22 0.61
C ALA A 75 8.08 -16.98 1.95
N ALA A 76 7.61 -17.55 3.06
CA ALA A 76 8.21 -17.40 4.39
C ALA A 76 8.85 -18.70 4.94
N ALA A 77 9.11 -19.69 4.08
CA ALA A 77 9.77 -20.95 4.44
C ALA A 77 11.23 -20.99 3.99
#